data_AF-A0A1U7GKC5-F1
#
_entry.id   AF-A0A1U7GKC5-F1
#
_cell.length_a   1.000
_cell.length_b   1.000
_cell.length_c   1.000
_cell.angle_alpha   90.00
_cell.angle_beta   90.00
_cell.angle_gamma   90.00
#
_symmetry.space_group_name_H-M   'P 1'
#
loop_
_entity.id
_entity.type
_entity.pdbx_description
1 polymer ?
#
loop_
_entity_poly.entity_id
_entity_poly.type
_entity_poly.pdbx_seq_one_letter_code
_entity_poly.pdbx_strand_id
1 'polypeptide(L)'
;MGSKRRGSSRPATARRGRFHAVEALETRQLMASNIASYLSPYIPTDLYVRNPATNMKEGSYTAASLYRAHDVDGALVSNQGKIVTGTDRSGNQWTITVHGPGEVIVTDTTPNDGALDDDIDTIQIVGSNINRTFVTGSTTASAATVTSGTVRFNRLIAADGVNSVVLNGFDLTSMVTPAVAGETGVFLLGGARHLEFHDIIGIFDTATDPAPYQIQIGQSNFPTKVKTSIYLDSIYNSVFNSEDESIPTAPITTPWVQFSVNGVVQEFSIVSTTQSALPPNYVIDSQQGTVDAYAGVPISGPAPAAYQFYYNVVGTTGRTSLQAVAVNKLKVRGSARNFTAQRDTTPFTSSTSGLNRLGTAEFGGVADGVALDVNGPIRRLRFNRGLGDPTGVFTATTQTPTTEDSDETRTIPLPATLYGTPAGTTGYPAAGLLGGAVRARRIDGLSARAANLSVIYAQSPAFVSLNLPNSPTPTSTPGMALTNASITTDGSIGHANVEGNLLNSAVASGYDYQAHLQGLQAARRASRIASYRQRGDLINSTVTASVDAGVTPPVVRDGSITGHVTGKAYNTGGRNALGQYGSGVIARHKSGRLPIAPN
;
A
#
# COMPACT_ATOMS: atom_id res chain seq x y z
N MET A 1 36.10 0.01 -85.85
CA MET A 1 35.41 1.29 -85.60
C MET A 1 35.89 1.87 -84.28
N GLY A 2 36.13 3.19 -84.22
CA GLY A 2 36.16 3.94 -82.97
C GLY A 2 37.51 4.09 -82.28
N SER A 3 38.41 4.88 -82.87
CA SER A 3 39.65 5.34 -82.25
C SER A 3 39.44 6.65 -81.46
N LYS A 4 40.19 6.80 -80.37
CA LYS A 4 40.84 8.04 -79.86
C LYS A 4 39.95 9.15 -79.27
N ARG A 5 40.19 9.43 -77.97
CA ARG A 5 40.75 10.72 -77.50
C ARG A 5 41.74 10.41 -76.37
N ARG A 6 43.05 10.60 -76.57
CA ARG A 6 43.83 11.84 -76.36
C ARG A 6 43.66 12.40 -74.94
N GLY A 7 44.70 12.62 -74.15
CA GLY A 7 46.13 12.47 -74.42
C GLY A 7 46.96 12.97 -73.24
N SER A 8 48.11 12.32 -73.10
CA SER A 8 49.25 12.70 -72.29
C SER A 8 49.77 14.12 -72.54
N SER A 9 50.23 14.78 -71.48
CA SER A 9 51.28 15.80 -71.52
C SER A 9 52.25 15.63 -70.34
N ARG A 10 53.13 14.63 -70.45
CA ARG A 10 54.49 14.64 -69.87
C ARG A 10 55.40 15.44 -70.86
N PRO A 11 56.56 16.04 -70.50
CA PRO A 11 57.51 15.50 -69.51
C PRO A 11 58.42 16.50 -68.73
N ALA A 12 59.18 15.89 -67.81
CA ALA A 12 60.59 16.13 -67.48
C ALA A 12 61.09 17.56 -67.23
N THR A 13 61.00 18.00 -65.98
CA THR A 13 62.16 18.62 -65.31
C THR A 13 62.25 18.20 -63.85
N ALA A 14 63.48 18.11 -63.39
CA ALA A 14 63.91 17.66 -62.08
C ALA A 14 63.49 18.58 -60.92
N ARG A 15 63.42 17.95 -59.72
CA ARG A 15 63.51 18.43 -58.31
C ARG A 15 62.23 18.08 -57.54
N ARG A 16 62.17 17.28 -56.47
CA ARG A 16 63.07 16.57 -55.55
C ARG A 16 62.21 15.41 -55.01
N GLY A 17 62.64 14.14 -54.95
CA GLY A 17 63.47 13.57 -53.89
C GLY A 17 62.82 12.25 -53.44
N ARG A 18 63.26 11.13 -54.04
CA ARG A 18 63.95 9.99 -53.41
C ARG A 18 63.04 8.91 -52.77
N PHE A 19 62.95 7.81 -53.52
CA PHE A 19 62.92 6.38 -53.17
C PHE A 19 62.14 5.91 -51.93
N HIS A 20 61.25 4.93 -52.14
CA HIS A 20 61.41 3.62 -51.51
C HIS A 20 60.96 2.50 -52.45
N ALA A 21 61.67 1.38 -52.34
CA ALA A 21 61.72 0.25 -53.23
C ALA A 21 60.87 -0.93 -52.73
N VAL A 22 60.32 -1.65 -53.71
CA VAL A 22 60.11 -3.11 -53.81
C VAL A 22 59.30 -3.80 -52.70
N GLU A 23 58.09 -4.20 -53.10
CA GLU A 23 57.29 -5.30 -52.55
C GLU A 23 58.15 -6.57 -52.41
N ALA A 24 58.38 -6.98 -51.16
CA ALA A 24 58.82 -8.32 -50.82
C ALA A 24 57.67 -9.03 -50.10
N LEU A 25 57.41 -10.27 -50.53
CA LEU A 25 56.54 -11.23 -49.84
C LEU A 25 56.93 -11.31 -48.36
N GLU A 26 56.06 -10.87 -47.46
CA GLU A 26 56.26 -11.05 -46.02
C GLU A 26 55.64 -12.35 -45.50
N THR A 27 56.46 -12.98 -44.68
CA THR A 27 56.38 -14.29 -44.07
C THR A 27 55.29 -14.43 -43.00
N ARG A 28 54.67 -15.62 -42.93
CA ARG A 28 53.83 -16.05 -41.81
C ARG A 28 54.64 -16.03 -40.51
N GLN A 29 54.44 -14.99 -39.70
CA GLN A 29 54.97 -14.94 -38.34
C GLN A 29 53.92 -14.38 -37.37
N LEU A 30 52.74 -15.02 -37.33
CA LEU A 30 51.65 -14.66 -36.40
C LEU A 30 51.67 -15.50 -35.12
N MET A 31 52.78 -16.21 -34.83
CA MET A 31 52.97 -16.99 -33.61
C MET A 31 54.38 -16.88 -33.01
N ALA A 32 55.10 -15.80 -33.28
CA ALA A 32 56.39 -15.56 -32.63
C ALA A 32 56.63 -14.06 -32.44
N SER A 33 55.93 -13.48 -31.47
CA SER A 33 56.45 -12.29 -30.82
C SER A 33 56.24 -12.44 -29.31
N ASN A 34 57.35 -12.59 -28.58
CA ASN A 34 57.42 -12.45 -27.14
C ASN A 34 57.29 -10.96 -26.77
N ILE A 35 56.27 -10.30 -27.31
CA ILE A 35 55.92 -8.94 -26.97
C ILE A 35 55.01 -9.07 -25.76
N ALA A 36 55.50 -8.63 -24.61
CA ALA A 36 54.69 -8.53 -23.41
C ALA A 36 53.40 -7.76 -23.74
N SER A 37 52.27 -8.25 -23.23
CA SER A 37 50.91 -7.83 -23.57
C SER A 37 50.64 -6.32 -23.47
N TYR A 38 51.52 -5.54 -22.86
CA TYR A 38 51.45 -4.08 -22.79
C TYR A 38 51.93 -3.33 -24.05
N LEU A 39 52.48 -4.01 -25.07
CA LEU A 39 52.98 -3.42 -26.32
C LEU A 39 52.15 -3.79 -27.58
N SER A 40 50.97 -4.40 -27.40
CA SER A 40 50.06 -4.66 -28.52
C SER A 40 49.41 -3.35 -29.02
N PRO A 41 49.37 -3.07 -30.34
CA PRO A 41 48.77 -1.84 -30.89
C PRO A 41 47.23 -1.80 -30.81
N TYR A 42 46.60 -2.88 -30.35
CA TYR A 42 45.16 -2.95 -30.08
C TYR A 42 44.90 -2.80 -28.58
N ILE A 43 45.00 -1.56 -28.08
CA ILE A 43 44.41 -1.18 -26.78
C ILE A 43 42.95 -0.83 -27.05
N PRO A 44 41.95 -1.48 -26.41
CA PRO A 44 40.57 -1.04 -26.53
C PRO A 44 40.48 0.40 -25.99
N THR A 45 40.05 1.33 -26.83
CA THR A 45 39.79 2.72 -26.45
C THR A 45 38.84 2.81 -25.27
N ASP A 46 39.00 3.84 -24.45
CA ASP A 46 38.15 4.12 -23.28
C ASP A 46 36.66 3.89 -23.57
N LEU A 47 36.02 3.14 -22.67
CA LEU A 47 34.57 2.96 -22.68
C LEU A 47 33.93 4.26 -22.20
N TYR A 48 33.23 4.93 -23.12
CA TYR A 48 32.48 6.13 -22.80
C TYR A 48 31.17 5.77 -22.11
N VAL A 49 30.97 6.30 -20.90
CA VAL A 49 29.69 6.22 -20.20
C VAL A 49 28.93 7.50 -20.48
N ARG A 50 27.70 7.33 -20.98
CA ARG A 50 26.77 8.42 -21.22
C ARG A 50 25.64 8.34 -20.21
N ASN A 51 25.26 9.48 -19.67
CA ASN A 51 24.02 9.63 -18.93
C ASN A 51 22.87 9.18 -19.85
N PRO A 52 22.06 8.18 -19.46
CA PRO A 52 21.00 7.68 -20.32
C PRO A 52 19.82 8.67 -20.49
N ALA A 53 19.66 9.64 -19.59
CA ALA A 53 18.63 10.66 -19.65
C ALA A 53 19.05 11.91 -20.45
N THR A 54 20.31 12.34 -20.34
CA THR A 54 20.79 13.57 -21.00
C THR A 54 21.66 13.30 -22.23
N ASN A 55 22.05 12.03 -22.45
CA ASN A 55 22.96 11.56 -23.49
C ASN A 55 24.35 12.23 -23.47
N MET A 56 24.65 12.99 -22.40
CA MET A 56 25.92 13.66 -22.18
C MET A 56 26.95 12.65 -21.66
N LYS A 57 28.21 12.83 -22.04
CA LYS A 57 29.32 11.99 -21.61
C LYS A 57 29.69 12.37 -20.17
N GLU A 58 29.44 11.48 -19.23
CA GLU A 58 29.71 11.71 -17.79
C GLU A 58 31.08 11.18 -17.37
N GLY A 59 31.73 10.37 -18.22
CA GLY A 59 33.09 9.90 -17.96
C GLY A 59 33.65 9.03 -19.07
N SER A 60 34.90 8.62 -18.89
CA SER A 60 35.57 7.62 -19.71
C SER A 60 36.28 6.64 -18.77
N TYR A 61 35.91 5.37 -18.85
CA TYR A 61 36.62 4.30 -18.16
C TYR A 61 37.68 3.75 -19.09
N THR A 62 38.95 3.78 -18.66
CA THR A 62 40.01 3.16 -19.44
C THR A 62 39.74 1.67 -19.54
N ALA A 63 39.69 1.09 -20.74
CA ALA A 63 39.46 -0.37 -20.85
C ALA A 63 40.58 -1.15 -20.13
N ALA A 64 41.76 -0.53 -20.01
CA ALA A 64 42.87 -1.05 -19.21
C ALA A 64 42.57 -1.21 -17.72
N SER A 65 41.68 -0.40 -17.10
CA SER A 65 41.30 -0.55 -15.69
C SER A 65 40.38 -1.76 -15.44
N LEU A 66 39.74 -2.29 -16.49
CA LEU A 66 38.85 -3.45 -16.40
C LEU A 66 39.61 -4.79 -16.52
N TYR A 67 40.80 -4.81 -17.12
CA TYR A 67 41.57 -6.04 -17.40
C TYR A 67 42.80 -6.24 -16.51
N ARG A 68 42.98 -5.44 -15.44
CA ARG A 68 44.05 -5.68 -14.48
C ARG A 68 43.74 -6.92 -13.65
N ALA A 69 44.26 -8.06 -14.08
CA ALA A 69 44.27 -9.25 -13.25
C ALA A 69 45.02 -8.94 -11.95
N HIS A 70 44.40 -9.21 -10.80
CA HIS A 70 44.95 -9.05 -9.45
C HIS A 70 45.04 -7.60 -8.92
N ASP A 71 44.29 -6.66 -9.49
CA ASP A 71 44.10 -5.33 -8.89
C ASP A 71 42.93 -5.40 -7.90
N VAL A 72 43.22 -5.36 -6.59
CA VAL A 72 42.21 -5.38 -5.52
C VAL A 72 41.30 -4.15 -5.55
N ASP A 73 41.68 -3.09 -6.27
CA ASP A 73 40.89 -1.88 -6.48
C ASP A 73 40.26 -1.82 -7.89
N GLY A 74 40.41 -2.88 -8.69
CA GLY A 74 39.82 -2.96 -10.03
C GLY A 74 38.29 -3.01 -10.00
N ALA A 75 37.59 -2.34 -10.91
CA ALA A 75 36.13 -2.22 -10.90
C ALA A 75 35.35 -3.56 -10.96
N LEU A 76 36.01 -4.67 -11.31
CA LEU A 76 35.45 -6.03 -11.30
C LEU A 76 35.70 -6.82 -10.00
N VAL A 77 36.63 -6.38 -9.15
CA VAL A 77 37.14 -7.10 -7.96
C VAL A 77 37.21 -6.22 -6.70
N SER A 78 36.99 -4.91 -6.82
CA SER A 78 37.04 -3.95 -5.72
C SER A 78 35.86 -4.09 -4.76
N ASN A 79 36.19 -4.02 -3.47
CA ASN A 79 35.24 -3.92 -2.35
C ASN A 79 34.85 -2.47 -2.04
N GLN A 80 35.45 -1.49 -2.74
CA GLN A 80 35.14 -0.08 -2.55
C GLN A 80 33.66 0.17 -2.87
N GLY A 81 32.96 0.84 -1.95
CA GLY A 81 31.51 1.05 -2.04
C GLY A 81 30.66 -0.23 -1.99
N LYS A 82 31.25 -1.42 -1.79
CA LYS A 82 30.49 -2.66 -1.62
C LYS A 82 30.01 -2.85 -0.19
N ILE A 83 30.74 -2.32 0.79
CA ILE A 83 30.37 -2.37 2.21
C ILE A 83 30.54 -0.95 2.74
N VAL A 84 29.45 -0.39 3.26
CA VAL A 84 29.44 0.92 3.92
C VAL A 84 28.84 0.75 5.30
N THR A 85 29.50 1.32 6.30
CA THR A 85 29.10 1.25 7.71
C THR A 85 29.06 2.63 8.30
N GLY A 86 28.14 2.86 9.22
CA GLY A 86 28.07 4.10 9.98
C GLY A 86 27.34 3.88 11.30
N THR A 87 27.12 4.97 12.00
CA THR A 87 26.28 5.07 13.18
C THR A 87 25.19 6.10 12.93
N ASP A 88 24.05 5.98 13.60
CA ASP A 88 23.14 7.11 13.72
C ASP A 88 23.51 7.98 14.92
N ARG A 89 22.82 9.11 15.06
CA ARG A 89 23.04 10.05 16.17
C ARG A 89 22.75 9.44 17.55
N SER A 90 21.94 8.38 17.60
CA SER A 90 21.64 7.63 18.82
C SER A 90 22.70 6.57 19.13
N GLY A 91 23.71 6.39 18.28
CA GLY A 91 24.78 5.40 18.40
C GLY A 91 24.43 4.01 17.86
N ASN A 92 23.29 3.85 17.17
CA ASN A 92 22.95 2.60 16.50
C ASN A 92 23.89 2.39 15.32
N GLN A 93 24.51 1.23 15.24
CA GLN A 93 25.38 0.89 14.12
C GLN A 93 24.55 0.35 12.96
N TRP A 94 24.94 0.69 11.75
CA TRP A 94 24.35 0.15 10.54
C TRP A 94 25.41 -0.26 9.54
N THR A 95 25.07 -1.25 8.72
CA THR A 95 25.93 -1.75 7.65
C THR A 95 25.07 -2.02 6.42
N ILE A 96 25.50 -1.55 5.27
CA ILE A 96 24.90 -1.85 3.97
C ILE A 96 25.94 -2.53 3.10
N THR A 97 25.56 -3.63 2.47
CA THR A 97 26.41 -4.43 1.58
C THR A 97 25.75 -4.62 0.23
N VAL A 98 26.53 -4.44 -0.84
CA VAL A 98 26.16 -4.70 -2.23
C VAL A 98 26.89 -5.94 -2.73
N HIS A 99 26.13 -6.93 -3.16
CA HIS A 99 26.61 -8.16 -3.78
C HIS A 99 26.41 -8.09 -5.30
N GLY A 100 27.41 -8.52 -6.06
CA GLY A 100 27.37 -8.48 -7.53
C GLY A 100 27.84 -7.13 -8.10
N PRO A 101 27.41 -6.76 -9.32
CA PRO A 101 27.84 -5.50 -9.94
C PRO A 101 27.22 -4.29 -9.23
N GLY A 102 27.94 -3.17 -9.25
CA GLY A 102 27.51 -1.90 -8.66
C GLY A 102 27.97 -1.69 -7.22
N GLU A 103 27.80 -0.48 -6.71
CA GLU A 103 28.24 -0.06 -5.38
C GLU A 103 27.12 0.75 -4.71
N VAL A 104 27.23 0.92 -3.40
CA VAL A 104 26.38 1.79 -2.60
C VAL A 104 27.17 3.02 -2.17
N ILE A 105 26.52 4.17 -2.32
CA ILE A 105 26.97 5.45 -1.80
C ILE A 105 25.93 5.84 -0.75
N VAL A 106 26.37 6.10 0.47
CA VAL A 106 25.50 6.56 1.56
C VAL A 106 25.92 7.96 1.94
N THR A 107 24.96 8.85 2.07
CA THR A 107 25.14 10.18 2.66
C THR A 107 24.23 10.29 3.87
N ASP A 108 24.77 10.77 4.97
CA ASP A 108 23.98 11.18 6.13
C ASP A 108 23.45 12.62 5.94
N THR A 109 22.78 13.12 6.97
CA THR A 109 22.13 14.42 7.01
C THR A 109 23.11 15.60 7.18
N THR A 110 24.37 15.35 7.53
CA THR A 110 25.48 16.34 7.58
C THR A 110 26.52 16.08 6.49
N PRO A 111 26.15 16.22 5.21
CA PRO A 111 27.04 15.85 4.12
C PRO A 111 28.36 16.64 4.20
N ASN A 112 29.47 15.91 4.09
CA ASN A 112 30.86 16.39 3.96
C ASN A 112 31.63 16.72 5.26
N ASP A 113 31.17 16.29 6.44
CA ASP A 113 32.00 16.31 7.65
C ASP A 113 33.03 15.15 7.69
N GLY A 114 32.89 14.18 6.78
CA GLY A 114 33.79 13.04 6.65
C GLY A 114 33.45 11.88 7.59
N ALA A 115 32.31 11.96 8.29
CA ALA A 115 31.76 10.91 9.11
C ALA A 115 30.46 10.36 8.50
N LEU A 116 29.99 9.26 9.07
CA LEU A 116 28.66 8.68 8.81
C LEU A 116 28.07 8.38 10.18
N ASP A 117 27.83 9.43 10.96
CA ASP A 117 27.45 9.36 12.38
C ASP A 117 26.09 10.00 12.70
N ASP A 118 25.37 10.44 11.68
CA ASP A 118 24.01 10.96 11.76
C ASP A 118 22.98 10.07 11.04
N ASP A 119 21.70 10.47 11.06
CA ASP A 119 20.64 9.76 10.32
C ASP A 119 20.97 9.73 8.81
N ILE A 120 20.51 8.70 8.11
CA ILE A 120 20.82 8.56 6.68
C ILE A 120 19.92 9.49 5.86
N ASP A 121 20.50 10.41 5.09
CA ASP A 121 19.72 11.13 4.08
C ASP A 121 19.47 10.23 2.87
N THR A 122 20.52 9.78 2.20
CA THR A 122 20.39 9.08 0.92
C THR A 122 21.21 7.80 0.88
N ILE A 123 20.55 6.70 0.51
CA ILE A 123 21.16 5.45 0.07
C ILE A 123 21.07 5.41 -1.46
N GLN A 124 22.19 5.50 -2.15
CA GLN A 124 22.23 5.47 -3.61
C GLN A 124 22.97 4.23 -4.11
N ILE A 125 22.32 3.46 -4.98
CA ILE A 125 22.90 2.26 -5.60
C ILE A 125 23.24 2.59 -7.06
N VAL A 126 24.51 2.49 -7.43
CA VAL A 126 25.03 2.84 -8.77
C VAL A 126 25.69 1.66 -9.46
N GLY A 127 25.65 1.62 -10.80
CA GLY A 127 26.25 0.53 -11.58
C GLY A 127 25.59 -0.83 -11.34
N SER A 128 24.32 -0.82 -10.92
CA SER A 128 23.58 -2.02 -10.53
C SER A 128 22.97 -2.76 -11.72
N ASN A 129 22.48 -3.97 -11.46
CA ASN A 129 21.83 -4.81 -12.45
C ASN A 129 20.63 -5.54 -11.84
N ILE A 130 19.47 -5.38 -12.48
CA ILE A 130 18.18 -5.98 -12.10
C ILE A 130 18.20 -7.51 -11.91
N ASN A 131 19.19 -8.21 -12.46
CA ASN A 131 19.31 -9.67 -12.36
C ASN A 131 20.43 -10.12 -11.43
N ARG A 132 21.41 -9.27 -11.10
CA ARG A 132 22.66 -9.69 -10.45
C ARG A 132 23.05 -8.90 -9.20
N THR A 133 22.43 -7.75 -8.95
CA THR A 133 22.78 -6.91 -7.80
C THR A 133 21.82 -7.15 -6.64
N PHE A 134 22.36 -7.59 -5.51
CA PHE A 134 21.61 -7.80 -4.27
C PHE A 134 22.15 -6.86 -3.21
N VAL A 135 21.28 -6.10 -2.56
CA VAL A 135 21.66 -5.18 -1.48
C VAL A 135 21.06 -5.65 -0.18
N THR A 136 21.90 -5.74 0.85
CA THR A 136 21.52 -6.16 2.21
C THR A 136 21.97 -5.11 3.21
N GLY A 137 21.08 -4.69 4.09
CA GLY A 137 21.35 -3.80 5.20
C GLY A 137 20.97 -4.45 6.53
N SER A 138 21.74 -4.16 7.57
CA SER A 138 21.44 -4.56 8.95
C SER A 138 21.80 -3.46 9.93
N THR A 139 21.01 -3.34 10.99
CA THR A 139 21.25 -2.44 12.11
C THR A 139 21.59 -3.21 13.38
N THR A 140 22.29 -2.58 14.31
CA THR A 140 22.57 -3.08 15.66
C THR A 140 22.36 -1.94 16.64
N ALA A 141 21.66 -2.23 17.74
CA ALA A 141 21.41 -1.24 18.79
C ALA A 141 22.72 -0.71 19.38
N SER A 142 22.71 0.55 19.81
CA SER A 142 23.82 1.16 20.52
C SER A 142 24.19 0.37 21.78
N ALA A 143 25.49 0.21 22.01
CA ALA A 143 26.01 -0.33 23.27
C ALA A 143 26.06 0.71 24.40
N ALA A 144 25.97 2.00 24.05
CA ALA A 144 26.10 3.12 24.99
C ALA A 144 24.75 3.68 25.46
N THR A 145 23.71 3.53 24.65
CA THR A 145 22.38 4.13 24.84
C THR A 145 21.30 3.07 24.57
N VAL A 146 20.25 3.05 25.38
CA VAL A 146 19.14 2.11 25.16
C VAL A 146 18.28 2.65 24.02
N THR A 147 18.24 1.91 22.92
CA THR A 147 17.48 2.26 21.71
C THR A 147 16.66 1.08 21.20
N SER A 148 15.79 1.30 20.22
CA SER A 148 15.06 0.24 19.50
C SER A 148 15.95 -0.57 18.53
N GLY A 149 17.19 -0.12 18.29
CA GLY A 149 18.09 -0.70 17.29
C GLY A 149 17.67 -0.49 15.84
N THR A 150 16.73 0.43 15.59
CA THR A 150 16.35 0.85 14.22
C THR A 150 17.12 2.09 13.80
N VAL A 151 17.28 2.29 12.49
CA VAL A 151 17.97 3.44 11.88
C VAL A 151 17.06 4.07 10.85
N ARG A 152 17.01 5.40 10.83
CA ARG A 152 16.18 6.16 9.89
C ARG A 152 16.92 6.43 8.59
N PHE A 153 16.18 6.38 7.49
CA PHE A 153 16.67 6.88 6.21
C PHE A 153 15.60 7.72 5.50
N ASN A 154 16.03 8.80 4.83
CA ASN A 154 15.13 9.68 4.09
C ASN A 154 14.87 9.15 2.67
N ARG A 155 15.89 8.62 2.00
CA ARG A 155 15.80 8.29 0.58
C ARG A 155 16.61 7.06 0.15
N LEU A 156 16.05 6.26 -0.75
CA LEU A 156 16.74 5.16 -1.44
C LEU A 156 16.60 5.32 -2.96
N ILE A 157 17.71 5.31 -3.70
CA ILE A 157 17.71 5.52 -5.17
C ILE A 157 18.49 4.42 -5.87
N ALA A 158 17.92 3.87 -6.95
CA ALA A 158 18.63 3.03 -7.92
C ALA A 158 18.12 3.27 -9.34
N ALA A 159 18.99 3.77 -10.24
CA ALA A 159 18.63 4.08 -11.62
C ALA A 159 18.62 2.84 -12.54
N ASP A 160 19.62 1.97 -12.42
CA ASP A 160 19.85 0.85 -13.35
C ASP A 160 19.04 -0.42 -13.03
N GLY A 161 18.38 -0.41 -11.87
CA GLY A 161 17.55 -1.51 -11.37
C GLY A 161 18.35 -2.53 -10.57
N VAL A 162 17.68 -3.13 -9.57
CA VAL A 162 18.30 -3.97 -8.54
C VAL A 162 17.56 -5.28 -8.41
N ASN A 163 18.27 -6.40 -8.25
CA ASN A 163 17.58 -7.68 -8.06
C ASN A 163 16.78 -7.62 -6.74
N SER A 164 17.48 -7.37 -5.63
CA SER A 164 16.86 -7.22 -4.33
C SER A 164 17.46 -6.07 -3.53
N VAL A 165 16.63 -5.45 -2.71
CA VAL A 165 17.06 -4.58 -1.61
C VAL A 165 16.37 -5.07 -0.35
N VAL A 166 17.14 -5.41 0.67
CA VAL A 166 16.66 -5.88 1.98
C VAL A 166 17.36 -5.07 3.05
N LEU A 167 16.67 -4.12 3.68
CA LEU A 167 17.22 -3.22 4.69
C LEU A 167 16.58 -3.52 6.05
N ASN A 168 17.14 -4.48 6.78
CA ASN A 168 16.59 -4.92 8.06
C ASN A 168 16.86 -3.89 9.16
N GLY A 169 15.80 -3.40 9.81
CA GLY A 169 15.86 -2.38 10.85
C GLY A 169 15.97 -0.93 10.34
N PHE A 170 15.73 -0.71 9.04
CA PHE A 170 15.74 0.63 8.44
C PHE A 170 14.33 1.18 8.25
N ASP A 171 14.08 2.37 8.79
CA ASP A 171 12.79 3.06 8.77
C ASP A 171 12.82 4.22 7.77
N LEU A 172 11.89 4.21 6.80
CA LEU A 172 11.73 5.30 5.84
C LEU A 172 10.98 6.47 6.49
N THR A 173 11.62 7.64 6.57
CA THR A 173 11.00 8.84 7.15
C THR A 173 11.71 10.13 6.75
N SER A 174 10.95 11.24 6.69
CA SER A 174 11.47 12.60 6.55
C SER A 174 11.99 13.17 7.86
N MET A 175 11.66 12.53 9.00
CA MET A 175 12.08 12.94 10.34
C MET A 175 13.50 12.46 10.66
N VAL A 176 14.42 12.74 9.74
CA VAL A 176 15.86 12.54 9.92
C VAL A 176 16.48 13.79 10.54
N THR A 177 17.56 13.60 11.29
CA THR A 177 18.22 14.66 12.05
C THR A 177 19.69 14.77 11.67
N PRO A 178 20.21 15.98 11.33
CA PRO A 178 19.47 17.23 11.12
C PRO A 178 18.46 17.14 9.97
N ALA A 179 17.48 18.05 9.96
CA ALA A 179 16.46 18.07 8.92
C ALA A 179 17.09 18.39 7.55
N VAL A 180 16.70 17.62 6.53
CA VAL A 180 17.17 17.76 5.16
C VAL A 180 16.05 18.20 4.23
N ALA A 181 16.37 19.11 3.30
CA ALA A 181 15.45 19.53 2.26
C ALA A 181 15.55 18.56 1.07
N GLY A 182 14.75 17.49 1.09
CA GLY A 182 14.72 16.49 0.02
C GLY A 182 13.42 15.70 0.00
N GLU A 183 13.07 15.16 -1.17
CA GLU A 183 11.91 14.27 -1.30
C GLU A 183 12.20 12.94 -0.59
N THR A 184 11.36 12.61 0.40
CA THR A 184 11.41 11.33 1.10
C THR A 184 10.80 10.22 0.24
N GLY A 185 11.53 9.13 0.05
CA GLY A 185 11.02 8.03 -0.76
C GLY A 185 12.01 6.98 -1.22
N VAL A 186 11.47 5.99 -1.92
CA VAL A 186 12.23 4.90 -2.54
C VAL A 186 12.02 4.98 -4.05
N PHE A 187 13.10 5.17 -4.81
CA PHE A 187 13.08 5.41 -6.25
C PHE A 187 13.94 4.37 -6.98
N LEU A 188 13.33 3.22 -7.28
CA LEU A 188 13.97 2.10 -7.99
C LEU A 188 13.55 2.15 -9.46
N LEU A 189 14.07 3.15 -10.17
CA LEU A 189 13.63 3.53 -11.52
C LEU A 189 13.87 2.42 -12.56
N GLY A 190 14.99 1.71 -12.47
CA GLY A 190 15.26 0.52 -13.30
C GLY A 190 14.47 -0.73 -12.89
N GLY A 191 13.67 -0.63 -11.83
CA GLY A 191 12.86 -1.70 -11.25
C GLY A 191 13.56 -2.45 -10.12
N ALA A 192 12.76 -3.27 -9.41
CA ALA A 192 13.25 -4.19 -8.39
C ALA A 192 12.45 -5.49 -8.40
N ARG A 193 13.09 -6.65 -8.16
CA ARG A 193 12.36 -7.92 -7.98
C ARG A 193 11.89 -8.10 -6.54
N HIS A 194 12.68 -7.62 -5.58
CA HIS A 194 12.41 -7.71 -4.15
C HIS A 194 12.80 -6.42 -3.46
N LEU A 195 11.89 -5.83 -2.70
CA LEU A 195 12.12 -4.68 -1.84
C LEU A 195 11.61 -5.04 -0.44
N GLU A 196 12.48 -4.91 0.55
CA GLU A 196 12.16 -5.18 1.95
C GLU A 196 12.88 -4.18 2.84
N PHE A 197 12.14 -3.60 3.77
CA PHE A 197 12.66 -2.77 4.85
C PHE A 197 11.67 -2.79 6.03
N HIS A 198 12.03 -2.18 7.15
CA HIS A 198 11.27 -2.30 8.40
C HIS A 198 9.96 -1.51 8.33
N ASP A 199 9.97 -0.22 8.63
CA ASP A 199 8.76 0.60 8.67
C ASP A 199 8.77 1.78 7.69
N ILE A 200 7.57 2.28 7.37
CA ILE A 200 7.37 3.63 6.86
C ILE A 200 6.78 4.47 7.98
N ILE A 201 7.47 5.54 8.38
CA ILE A 201 7.01 6.46 9.42
C ILE A 201 6.66 7.80 8.78
N GLY A 202 5.45 7.88 8.24
CA GLY A 202 4.86 9.08 7.64
C GLY A 202 4.01 9.85 8.64
N ILE A 203 4.57 10.93 9.17
CA ILE A 203 3.89 11.88 10.05
C ILE A 203 3.90 13.23 9.34
N PHE A 204 2.73 13.68 8.90
CA PHE A 204 2.57 14.83 8.01
C PHE A 204 1.80 15.93 8.71
N ASP A 205 2.48 17.03 9.02
CA ASP A 205 1.86 18.26 9.51
C ASP A 205 1.53 19.19 8.35
N THR A 206 0.27 19.29 7.95
CA THR A 206 -0.15 20.10 6.80
C THR A 206 0.06 21.60 7.00
N ALA A 207 0.32 22.08 8.22
CA ALA A 207 0.72 23.48 8.45
C ALA A 207 2.07 23.81 7.78
N THR A 208 2.92 22.81 7.58
CA THR A 208 4.28 23.00 7.04
C THR A 208 4.42 22.57 5.59
N ASP A 209 3.31 22.44 4.85
CA ASP A 209 3.27 21.99 3.45
C ASP A 209 4.13 20.74 3.14
N PRO A 210 3.97 19.61 3.86
CA PRO A 210 4.81 18.43 3.72
C PRO A 210 4.52 17.72 2.40
N ALA A 211 5.55 17.08 1.84
CA ALA A 211 5.41 16.25 0.65
C ALA A 211 5.01 14.80 1.02
N PRO A 212 4.10 14.16 0.27
CA PRO A 212 3.81 12.73 0.39
C PRO A 212 5.04 11.86 0.12
N TYR A 213 5.15 10.74 0.82
CA TYR A 213 6.22 9.77 0.58
C TYR A 213 5.91 8.93 -0.67
N GLN A 214 6.91 8.83 -1.54
CA GLN A 214 6.78 8.09 -2.80
C GLN A 214 7.67 6.85 -2.82
N ILE A 215 7.08 5.71 -3.17
CA ILE A 215 7.77 4.45 -3.44
C ILE A 215 7.54 4.12 -4.91
N GLN A 216 8.46 4.55 -5.75
CA GLN A 216 8.41 4.37 -7.19
C GLN A 216 9.29 3.18 -7.61
N ILE A 217 8.68 2.22 -8.31
CA ILE A 217 9.39 1.07 -8.89
C ILE A 217 9.08 1.00 -10.38
N GLY A 218 10.12 1.19 -11.19
CA GLY A 218 10.00 1.36 -12.62
C GLY A 218 9.73 2.80 -13.03
N GLN A 219 10.04 3.12 -14.28
CA GLN A 219 9.72 4.43 -14.88
C GLN A 219 8.40 4.36 -15.65
N SER A 220 7.56 5.39 -15.55
CA SER A 220 6.25 5.49 -16.22
C SER A 220 6.32 5.19 -17.74
N ASN A 221 7.38 5.66 -18.40
CA ASN A 221 7.57 5.52 -19.85
C ASN A 221 8.02 4.11 -20.30
N PHE A 222 8.46 3.26 -19.36
CA PHE A 222 8.97 1.93 -19.64
C PHE A 222 8.32 0.89 -18.73
N PRO A 223 7.20 0.25 -19.16
CA PRO A 223 6.54 -0.79 -18.39
C PRO A 223 7.51 -1.91 -18.03
N THR A 224 7.68 -2.16 -16.74
CA THR A 224 8.59 -3.20 -16.27
C THR A 224 7.96 -4.57 -16.49
N LYS A 225 8.70 -5.48 -17.14
CA LYS A 225 8.32 -6.91 -17.21
C LYS A 225 8.68 -7.67 -15.93
N VAL A 226 9.40 -7.01 -15.04
CA VAL A 226 9.80 -7.53 -13.74
C VAL A 226 8.58 -7.57 -12.84
N LYS A 227 8.40 -8.68 -12.12
CA LYS A 227 7.36 -8.76 -11.10
C LYS A 227 8.01 -8.46 -9.76
N THR A 228 7.54 -7.42 -9.08
CA THR A 228 8.14 -6.94 -7.84
C THR A 228 7.43 -7.52 -6.63
N SER A 229 8.20 -7.94 -5.63
CA SER A 229 7.70 -8.28 -4.30
C SER A 229 8.12 -7.18 -3.32
N ILE A 230 7.19 -6.74 -2.48
CA ILE A 230 7.38 -5.68 -1.49
C ILE A 230 6.99 -6.25 -0.13
N TYR A 231 7.90 -6.17 0.83
CA TYR A 231 7.72 -6.62 2.20
C TYR A 231 8.03 -5.48 3.16
N LEU A 232 7.10 -5.21 4.08
CA LEU A 232 7.28 -4.22 5.13
C LEU A 232 6.70 -4.78 6.42
N ASP A 233 7.14 -4.26 7.55
CA ASP A 233 6.44 -4.47 8.80
C ASP A 233 5.25 -3.50 8.83
N SER A 234 5.43 -2.25 9.24
CA SER A 234 4.33 -1.33 9.44
C SER A 234 4.43 -0.05 8.63
N ILE A 235 3.27 0.46 8.24
CA ILE A 235 3.11 1.80 7.65
C ILE A 235 2.34 2.62 8.67
N TYR A 236 3.02 3.57 9.29
CA TYR A 236 2.42 4.61 10.11
C TYR A 236 2.15 5.82 9.22
N ASN A 237 0.88 6.17 9.05
CA ASN A 237 0.45 7.23 8.15
C ASN A 237 -0.51 8.17 8.89
N SER A 238 0.07 9.19 9.52
CA SER A 238 -0.65 10.22 10.28
C SER A 238 -0.59 11.56 9.55
N VAL A 239 -1.74 12.19 9.32
CA VAL A 239 -1.88 13.51 8.71
C VAL A 239 -2.63 14.37 9.71
N PHE A 240 -2.12 15.57 10.00
CA PHE A 240 -2.73 16.50 10.94
C PHE A 240 -2.34 17.92 10.55
N ASN A 241 -2.94 18.91 11.19
CA ASN A 241 -2.56 20.30 11.06
C ASN A 241 -2.24 20.82 12.47
N SER A 242 -1.00 21.23 12.74
CA SER A 242 -0.60 21.74 14.05
C SER A 242 -1.18 23.12 14.39
N GLU A 243 -1.66 23.86 13.39
CA GLU A 243 -2.33 25.15 13.58
C GLU A 243 -3.85 24.99 13.81
N ASP A 244 -4.43 23.82 13.52
CA ASP A 244 -5.85 23.57 13.73
C ASP A 244 -6.16 23.15 15.17
N GLU A 245 -7.06 23.89 15.82
CA GLU A 245 -7.59 23.52 17.15
C GLU A 245 -8.65 22.39 17.08
N SER A 246 -9.06 22.00 15.87
CA SER A 246 -10.04 20.94 15.64
C SER A 246 -9.44 19.77 14.87
N ILE A 247 -9.69 18.54 15.31
CA ILE A 247 -9.20 17.38 14.56
C ILE A 247 -9.99 17.23 13.26
N PRO A 248 -9.29 16.93 12.15
CA PRO A 248 -9.94 16.54 10.90
C PRO A 248 -10.93 15.41 11.12
N THR A 249 -12.19 15.65 10.78
CA THR A 249 -13.27 14.65 10.84
C THR A 249 -13.54 14.02 9.47
N ALA A 250 -13.09 14.68 8.40
CA ALA A 250 -13.19 14.17 7.04
C ALA A 250 -12.07 13.17 6.72
N PRO A 251 -12.34 12.11 5.95
CA PRO A 251 -11.31 11.17 5.54
C PRO A 251 -10.33 11.83 4.56
N ILE A 252 -9.05 11.60 4.77
CA ILE A 252 -8.01 12.07 3.85
C ILE A 252 -8.08 11.25 2.57
N THR A 253 -8.41 11.91 1.46
CA THR A 253 -8.60 11.28 0.14
C THR A 253 -7.35 11.36 -0.74
N THR A 254 -6.41 12.25 -0.46
CA THR A 254 -5.11 12.36 -1.16
C THR A 254 -4.13 11.33 -0.58
N PRO A 255 -3.35 10.62 -1.39
CA PRO A 255 -2.39 9.65 -0.87
C PRO A 255 -1.20 10.37 -0.24
N TRP A 256 -0.84 9.97 0.98
CA TRP A 256 0.31 10.49 1.72
C TRP A 256 1.48 9.51 1.78
N VAL A 257 1.17 8.22 1.61
CA VAL A 257 2.16 7.18 1.30
C VAL A 257 1.70 6.49 0.01
N GLN A 258 2.50 6.57 -1.05
CA GLN A 258 2.13 6.08 -2.37
C GLN A 258 3.16 5.11 -2.93
N PHE A 259 2.72 3.89 -3.23
CA PHE A 259 3.47 2.92 -4.02
C PHE A 259 3.04 3.03 -5.47
N SER A 260 3.96 3.42 -6.35
CA SER A 260 3.76 3.47 -7.79
C SER A 260 4.64 2.41 -8.45
N VAL A 261 4.02 1.26 -8.77
CA VAL A 261 4.71 0.14 -9.42
C VAL A 261 4.28 0.10 -10.89
N ASN A 262 5.19 0.49 -11.79
CA ASN A 262 4.91 0.42 -13.24
C ASN A 262 5.06 -1.02 -13.77
N GLY A 263 4.19 -1.92 -13.30
CA GLY A 263 4.26 -3.34 -13.61
C GLY A 263 3.30 -4.18 -12.78
N VAL A 264 3.61 -5.47 -12.67
CA VAL A 264 2.84 -6.43 -11.88
C VAL A 264 3.51 -6.63 -10.54
N VAL A 265 2.75 -6.43 -9.46
CA VAL A 265 3.21 -6.80 -8.11
C VAL A 265 3.01 -8.30 -7.91
N GLN A 266 4.10 -9.01 -7.65
CA GLN A 266 4.09 -10.43 -7.31
C GLN A 266 3.54 -10.65 -5.90
N GLU A 267 4.02 -9.89 -4.93
CA GLU A 267 3.55 -9.92 -3.55
C GLU A 267 3.68 -8.54 -2.94
N PHE A 268 2.61 -8.03 -2.34
CA PHE A 268 2.64 -6.91 -1.42
C PHE A 268 2.24 -7.45 -0.06
N SER A 269 3.19 -7.55 0.86
CA SER A 269 2.96 -8.12 2.19
C SER A 269 3.43 -7.15 3.25
N ILE A 270 2.49 -6.62 4.03
CA ILE A 270 2.77 -5.76 5.18
C ILE A 270 2.21 -6.37 6.47
N VAL A 271 2.79 -6.01 7.62
CA VAL A 271 2.17 -6.26 8.92
C VAL A 271 0.95 -5.33 9.09
N SER A 272 1.08 -4.01 8.98
CA SER A 272 -0.07 -3.11 9.16
C SER A 272 0.04 -1.80 8.40
N THR A 273 -1.11 -1.14 8.20
CA THR A 273 -1.18 0.27 7.79
C THR A 273 -2.17 0.98 8.69
N THR A 274 -1.68 1.86 9.54
CA THR A 274 -2.47 2.52 10.60
C THR A 274 -1.98 3.96 10.80
N GLN A 275 -2.70 4.74 11.60
CA GLN A 275 -2.10 5.92 12.21
C GLN A 275 -0.87 5.54 13.06
N SER A 276 0.03 6.49 13.26
CA SER A 276 1.09 6.40 14.28
C SER A 276 0.48 6.30 15.68
N ALA A 277 1.11 5.51 16.55
CA ALA A 277 0.78 5.47 17.98
C ALA A 277 1.34 6.69 18.74
N LEU A 278 2.26 7.43 18.13
CA LEU A 278 2.77 8.69 18.66
C LEU A 278 1.75 9.79 18.40
N PRO A 279 1.23 10.47 19.44
CA PRO A 279 0.35 11.62 19.26
C PRO A 279 1.08 12.69 18.42
N PRO A 280 0.40 13.37 17.49
CA PRO A 280 1.02 14.42 16.68
C PRO A 280 1.62 15.58 17.52
N ASN A 281 1.21 15.73 18.78
CA ASN A 281 1.76 16.73 19.70
C ASN A 281 3.06 16.29 20.41
N TYR A 282 3.60 15.12 20.05
CA TYR A 282 4.87 14.57 20.58
C TYR A 282 5.99 14.66 19.54
N VAL A 283 6.15 15.81 18.89
CA VAL A 283 7.38 16.12 18.14
C VAL A 283 8.41 16.70 19.12
N ILE A 284 9.63 16.21 19.00
CA ILE A 284 10.68 16.12 20.03
C ILE A 284 11.37 17.46 20.36
N ASP A 285 10.95 18.58 19.75
CA ASP A 285 11.53 19.90 20.03
C ASP A 285 11.03 20.54 21.35
N SER A 286 10.13 19.89 22.09
CA SER A 286 9.74 20.32 23.44
C SER A 286 10.56 19.68 24.56
N GLN A 287 11.84 19.37 24.34
CA GLN A 287 12.77 19.09 25.45
C GLN A 287 13.11 20.39 26.20
N GLN A 288 12.18 20.91 27.02
CA GLN A 288 12.41 21.68 28.27
C GLN A 288 11.15 22.35 28.88
N GLY A 289 9.93 21.94 28.52
CA GLY A 289 8.69 22.47 29.11
C GLY A 289 7.96 21.44 29.97
N THR A 290 7.57 21.81 31.19
CA THR A 290 6.86 21.00 32.19
C THR A 290 5.71 20.18 31.62
N VAL A 291 5.65 18.89 31.98
CA VAL A 291 4.56 17.97 31.65
C VAL A 291 3.32 18.33 32.48
N ASP A 292 2.27 18.85 31.83
CA ASP A 292 0.93 18.79 32.42
C ASP A 292 0.30 17.43 32.12
N ALA A 293 0.26 16.59 33.16
CA ALA A 293 -0.43 15.31 33.13
C ALA A 293 -1.92 15.54 32.90
N TYR A 294 -2.46 14.96 31.83
CA TYR A 294 -3.90 14.96 31.55
C TYR A 294 -4.63 14.18 32.66
N ALA A 295 -5.20 14.91 33.63
CA ALA A 295 -6.01 14.38 34.72
C ALA A 295 -7.49 14.61 34.40
N GLY A 296 -8.11 13.71 33.65
CA GLY A 296 -9.54 13.79 33.35
C GLY A 296 -10.09 12.45 32.89
N VAL A 297 -10.64 11.66 33.82
CA VAL A 297 -11.45 10.48 33.48
C VAL A 297 -12.86 10.95 33.10
N PRO A 298 -13.45 10.58 31.96
CA PRO A 298 -14.82 10.96 31.65
C PRO A 298 -15.83 9.95 32.19
N ILE A 299 -16.81 10.49 32.91
CA ILE A 299 -18.05 9.86 33.35
C ILE A 299 -19.01 9.82 32.14
N SER A 300 -19.76 8.73 32.00
CA SER A 300 -20.63 8.38 30.86
C SER A 300 -21.79 9.36 30.57
N GLY A 301 -22.12 9.56 29.29
CA GLY A 301 -23.40 10.10 28.78
C GLY A 301 -23.33 10.42 27.28
N PRO A 302 -24.43 10.29 26.49
CA PRO A 302 -24.38 10.50 25.04
C PRO A 302 -24.49 12.00 24.70
N ALA A 303 -23.63 12.49 23.80
CA ALA A 303 -23.60 13.90 23.41
C ALA A 303 -24.64 14.22 22.31
N PRO A 304 -25.48 15.26 22.47
CA PRO A 304 -26.36 15.80 21.44
C PRO A 304 -25.57 16.50 20.30
N ALA A 305 -26.25 16.70 19.17
CA ALA A 305 -25.71 17.12 17.87
C ALA A 305 -25.22 18.59 17.76
N ALA A 306 -24.75 19.20 18.83
CA ALA A 306 -24.16 20.53 18.79
C ALA A 306 -22.96 20.60 19.74
N TYR A 307 -21.77 20.56 19.15
CA TYR A 307 -20.46 20.92 19.73
C TYR A 307 -19.81 19.98 20.78
N GLN A 308 -18.50 19.80 20.55
CA GLN A 308 -17.40 19.38 21.45
C GLN A 308 -17.16 17.88 21.63
N PHE A 309 -16.20 17.26 20.93
CA PHE A 309 -14.73 17.47 20.82
C PHE A 309 -13.95 17.11 22.10
N TYR A 310 -13.79 15.81 22.35
CA TYR A 310 -12.51 15.15 22.65
C TYR A 310 -12.57 13.74 22.02
N TYR A 311 -11.52 13.39 21.28
CA TYR A 311 -11.58 12.79 19.94
C TYR A 311 -11.86 11.28 19.84
N ASN A 312 -11.95 10.78 18.60
CA ASN A 312 -10.90 9.88 18.10
C ASN A 312 -10.80 9.74 16.57
N VAL A 313 -9.59 10.01 16.08
CA VAL A 313 -8.87 9.49 14.92
C VAL A 313 -9.67 8.74 13.84
N VAL A 314 -10.24 9.49 12.91
CA VAL A 314 -10.54 8.93 11.58
C VAL A 314 -9.96 9.83 10.49
N GLY A 315 -10.02 11.15 10.66
CA GLY A 315 -9.43 12.09 9.70
C GLY A 315 -7.93 12.31 9.84
N THR A 316 -7.26 11.77 10.86
CA THR A 316 -5.80 11.84 10.94
C THR A 316 -5.09 10.66 10.31
N THR A 317 -5.78 9.59 9.90
CA THR A 317 -5.11 8.51 9.16
C THR A 317 -5.00 8.89 7.69
N GLY A 318 -3.79 9.18 7.23
CA GLY A 318 -3.53 9.45 5.82
C GLY A 318 -3.83 8.23 4.95
N ARG A 319 -4.03 8.47 3.65
CA ARG A 319 -4.31 7.38 2.70
C ARG A 319 -3.02 6.72 2.25
N THR A 320 -2.93 5.40 2.44
CA THR A 320 -1.87 4.56 1.88
C THR A 320 -2.36 3.96 0.56
N SER A 321 -1.63 4.16 -0.53
CA SER A 321 -2.08 3.78 -1.88
C SER A 321 -1.12 2.85 -2.59
N LEU A 322 -1.62 1.71 -3.07
CA LEU A 322 -0.91 0.78 -3.93
C LEU A 322 -1.41 0.90 -5.38
N GLN A 323 -0.57 1.47 -6.23
CA GLN A 323 -0.83 1.65 -7.67
C GLN A 323 0.00 0.67 -8.48
N ALA A 324 -0.68 -0.21 -9.21
CA ALA A 324 -0.03 -1.22 -10.04
C ALA A 324 -0.89 -1.63 -11.24
N VAL A 325 -0.30 -2.28 -12.24
CA VAL A 325 -1.08 -2.86 -13.35
C VAL A 325 -1.94 -4.02 -12.87
N ALA A 326 -1.37 -4.88 -12.02
CA ALA A 326 -2.03 -6.02 -11.41
C ALA A 326 -1.28 -6.46 -10.15
N VAL A 327 -1.99 -7.15 -9.25
CA VAL A 327 -1.41 -7.71 -8.02
C VAL A 327 -1.70 -9.20 -7.94
N ASN A 328 -0.67 -10.02 -7.75
CA ASN A 328 -0.85 -11.47 -7.57
C ASN A 328 -1.27 -11.81 -6.15
N LYS A 329 -0.62 -11.22 -5.15
CA LYS A 329 -0.90 -11.45 -3.74
C LYS A 329 -0.78 -10.14 -2.97
N LEU A 330 -1.85 -9.73 -2.32
CA LEU A 330 -1.93 -8.63 -1.38
C LEU A 330 -2.20 -9.24 0.00
N LYS A 331 -1.33 -8.97 0.97
CA LYS A 331 -1.46 -9.49 2.33
C LYS A 331 -1.17 -8.39 3.34
N VAL A 332 -2.13 -8.14 4.23
CA VAL A 332 -1.95 -7.34 5.44
C VAL A 332 -2.15 -8.27 6.62
N ARG A 333 -1.12 -8.49 7.45
CA ARG A 333 -1.20 -9.47 8.55
C ARG A 333 -2.02 -8.97 9.74
N GLY A 334 -1.91 -7.69 10.04
CA GLY A 334 -2.64 -6.92 11.04
C GLY A 334 -3.71 -6.05 10.41
N SER A 335 -3.96 -4.89 11.01
CA SER A 335 -5.02 -3.98 10.58
C SER A 335 -4.63 -3.16 9.34
N ALA A 336 -5.63 -2.85 8.51
CA ALA A 336 -5.50 -1.91 7.40
C ALA A 336 -6.48 -0.76 7.59
N ARG A 337 -5.97 0.47 7.69
CA ARG A 337 -6.75 1.70 7.77
C ARG A 337 -6.46 2.58 6.55
N ASN A 338 -7.50 3.13 5.93
CA ASN A 338 -7.42 4.05 4.78
C ASN A 338 -6.47 3.56 3.66
N PHE A 339 -6.63 2.30 3.26
CA PHE A 339 -5.75 1.63 2.29
C PHE A 339 -6.46 1.44 0.96
N THR A 340 -5.79 1.82 -0.14
CA THR A 340 -6.33 1.62 -1.48
C THR A 340 -5.41 0.78 -2.35
N ALA A 341 -6.00 -0.04 -3.21
CA ALA A 341 -5.27 -0.72 -4.29
C ALA A 341 -6.01 -0.54 -5.62
N GLN A 342 -5.32 0.03 -6.60
CA GLN A 342 -5.89 0.40 -7.89
C GLN A 342 -4.79 0.51 -8.96
N ARG A 343 -5.15 0.86 -10.20
CA ARG A 343 -4.17 1.13 -11.27
C ARG A 343 -3.85 2.61 -11.40
N ASP A 344 -4.86 3.47 -11.35
CA ASP A 344 -4.72 4.92 -11.53
C ASP A 344 -4.51 5.65 -10.19
N THR A 345 -4.31 6.96 -10.21
CA THR A 345 -4.04 7.75 -8.98
C THR A 345 -5.18 7.72 -7.97
N THR A 346 -6.42 7.58 -8.45
CA THR A 346 -7.63 7.60 -7.62
C THR A 346 -8.52 6.41 -7.96
N PRO A 347 -8.97 5.61 -6.96
CA PRO A 347 -9.84 4.47 -7.20
C PRO A 347 -11.23 4.90 -7.67
N PHE A 348 -11.91 4.03 -8.41
CA PHE A 348 -13.31 4.14 -8.83
C PHE A 348 -13.67 5.37 -9.67
N THR A 349 -12.69 6.03 -10.30
CA THR A 349 -12.93 7.22 -11.14
C THR A 349 -13.38 6.86 -12.55
N SER A 350 -13.04 5.67 -13.03
CA SER A 350 -13.42 5.22 -14.37
C SER A 350 -13.55 3.70 -14.45
N SER A 351 -14.05 3.20 -15.58
CA SER A 351 -14.03 1.76 -15.88
C SER A 351 -12.61 1.19 -16.03
N THR A 352 -11.58 2.03 -16.17
CA THR A 352 -10.18 1.61 -16.34
C THR A 352 -9.29 1.88 -15.13
N SER A 353 -9.80 2.57 -14.10
CA SER A 353 -9.03 2.95 -12.90
C SER A 353 -8.56 1.78 -12.04
N GLY A 354 -9.21 0.63 -12.16
CA GLY A 354 -8.92 -0.55 -11.37
C GLY A 354 -7.79 -1.42 -11.91
N LEU A 355 -7.20 -2.22 -11.03
CA LEU A 355 -6.23 -3.26 -11.36
C LEU A 355 -6.77 -4.19 -12.46
N ASN A 356 -5.92 -4.61 -13.40
CA ASN A 356 -6.33 -5.58 -14.43
C ASN A 356 -6.73 -6.94 -13.83
N ARG A 357 -6.19 -7.27 -12.65
CA ARG A 357 -6.59 -8.43 -11.83
C ARG A 357 -5.98 -8.31 -10.43
N LEU A 358 -6.62 -9.00 -9.50
CA LEU A 358 -6.11 -9.24 -8.15
C LEU A 358 -6.17 -10.74 -7.88
N GLY A 359 -5.03 -11.37 -7.64
CA GLY A 359 -5.01 -12.82 -7.37
C GLY A 359 -5.65 -13.13 -6.03
N THR A 360 -4.90 -12.93 -4.95
CA THR A 360 -5.40 -13.01 -3.57
C THR A 360 -5.27 -11.68 -2.87
N ALA A 361 -6.30 -11.28 -2.13
CA ALA A 361 -6.20 -10.26 -1.08
C ALA A 361 -6.61 -10.86 0.27
N GLU A 362 -5.75 -10.74 1.27
CA GLU A 362 -5.98 -11.24 2.62
C GLU A 362 -5.65 -10.15 3.65
N PHE A 363 -6.62 -9.86 4.52
CA PHE A 363 -6.49 -8.95 5.65
C PHE A 363 -6.65 -9.76 6.94
N GLY A 364 -5.62 -9.79 7.76
CA GLY A 364 -5.56 -10.57 8.99
C GLY A 364 -6.22 -9.89 10.19
N GLY A 365 -6.02 -8.57 10.34
CA GLY A 365 -6.71 -7.71 11.31
C GLY A 365 -7.94 -7.04 10.72
N VAL A 366 -8.46 -6.03 11.44
CA VAL A 366 -9.62 -5.26 10.99
C VAL A 366 -9.22 -4.41 9.79
N ALA A 367 -9.93 -4.57 8.69
CA ALA A 367 -9.79 -3.74 7.50
C ALA A 367 -10.85 -2.64 7.55
N ASP A 368 -10.46 -1.37 7.53
CA ASP A 368 -11.37 -0.24 7.68
C ASP A 368 -10.95 0.93 6.77
N GLY A 369 -11.90 1.54 6.08
CA GLY A 369 -11.60 2.47 4.98
C GLY A 369 -10.79 1.82 3.85
N VAL A 370 -10.97 0.51 3.61
CA VAL A 370 -10.22 -0.21 2.57
C VAL A 370 -10.95 -0.15 1.23
N ALA A 371 -10.26 0.34 0.19
CA ALA A 371 -10.75 0.39 -1.18
C ALA A 371 -9.96 -0.53 -2.12
N LEU A 372 -10.62 -1.53 -2.71
CA LEU A 372 -10.03 -2.38 -3.74
C LEU A 372 -10.73 -2.12 -5.06
N ASP A 373 -10.01 -1.49 -5.97
CA ASP A 373 -10.51 -1.19 -7.30
C ASP A 373 -9.90 -2.14 -8.35
N VAL A 374 -10.70 -3.05 -8.89
CA VAL A 374 -10.25 -4.09 -9.82
C VAL A 374 -11.15 -4.11 -11.07
N ASN A 375 -10.59 -3.82 -12.25
CA ASN A 375 -11.26 -3.96 -13.55
C ASN A 375 -11.15 -5.38 -14.13
N GLY A 376 -11.03 -6.38 -13.25
CA GLY A 376 -10.75 -7.77 -13.61
C GLY A 376 -11.19 -8.73 -12.51
N PRO A 377 -10.74 -10.00 -12.58
CA PRO A 377 -11.10 -10.97 -11.56
C PRO A 377 -10.32 -10.73 -10.25
N ILE A 378 -11.01 -10.97 -9.13
CA ILE A 378 -10.43 -11.26 -7.83
C ILE A 378 -10.55 -12.78 -7.60
N ARG A 379 -9.44 -13.52 -7.51
CA ARG A 379 -9.53 -14.99 -7.31
C ARG A 379 -9.89 -15.33 -5.85
N ARG A 380 -9.35 -14.60 -4.89
CA ARG A 380 -9.65 -14.82 -3.48
C ARG A 380 -9.60 -13.52 -2.70
N LEU A 381 -10.69 -13.22 -1.99
CA LEU A 381 -10.82 -12.08 -1.10
C LEU A 381 -11.16 -12.56 0.30
N ARG A 382 -10.31 -12.23 1.28
CA ARG A 382 -10.42 -12.73 2.64
C ARG A 382 -10.22 -11.63 3.68
N PHE A 383 -11.21 -11.44 4.53
CA PHE A 383 -11.17 -10.59 5.71
C PHE A 383 -11.28 -11.48 6.96
N ASN A 384 -10.17 -11.67 7.67
CA ASN A 384 -10.12 -12.53 8.84
C ASN A 384 -10.70 -11.88 10.11
N ARG A 385 -10.78 -10.53 10.14
CA ARG A 385 -11.46 -9.75 11.18
C ARG A 385 -12.30 -8.62 10.58
N GLY A 386 -13.15 -8.98 9.64
CA GLY A 386 -14.17 -8.11 9.06
C GLY A 386 -13.65 -6.99 8.15
N LEU A 387 -14.61 -6.39 7.43
CA LEU A 387 -14.42 -5.18 6.62
C LEU A 387 -15.34 -4.09 7.18
N GLY A 388 -14.75 -2.97 7.56
CA GLY A 388 -15.36 -1.93 8.38
C GLY A 388 -15.23 -2.22 9.86
N ASP A 389 -14.72 -1.25 10.62
CA ASP A 389 -14.65 -1.34 12.08
C ASP A 389 -16.01 -0.97 12.70
N PRO A 390 -16.66 -1.91 13.43
CA PRO A 390 -17.97 -1.67 14.04
C PRO A 390 -17.91 -0.80 15.29
N THR A 391 -16.72 -0.42 15.77
CA THR A 391 -16.55 0.42 16.96
C THR A 391 -17.21 1.79 16.75
N GLY A 392 -18.24 2.09 17.54
CA GLY A 392 -19.00 3.35 17.46
C GLY A 392 -20.14 3.39 16.43
N VAL A 393 -20.45 2.28 15.76
CA VAL A 393 -21.50 2.22 14.74
C VAL A 393 -22.84 1.84 15.37
N PHE A 394 -23.81 2.77 15.36
CA PHE A 394 -25.13 2.55 15.92
C PHE A 394 -26.22 2.69 14.85
N THR A 395 -27.05 1.67 14.66
CA THR A 395 -28.14 1.66 13.67
C THR A 395 -29.54 1.53 14.26
N ALA A 396 -29.64 1.47 15.58
CA ALA A 396 -30.89 1.43 16.32
C ALA A 396 -31.06 2.74 17.07
N THR A 397 -32.18 3.41 16.81
CA THR A 397 -32.66 4.60 17.51
C THR A 397 -33.93 4.21 18.24
N THR A 398 -33.97 4.37 19.58
CA THR A 398 -35.22 4.25 20.34
C THR A 398 -35.73 5.64 20.68
N GLN A 399 -37.02 5.91 20.42
CA GLN A 399 -37.69 7.11 20.92
C GLN A 399 -38.17 6.84 22.35
N THR A 400 -37.78 7.70 23.28
CA THR A 400 -38.33 7.66 24.64
C THR A 400 -39.62 8.50 24.63
N PRO A 401 -40.76 8.00 25.14
CA PRO A 401 -41.96 8.81 25.28
C PRO A 401 -41.69 10.02 26.19
N THR A 402 -42.39 11.13 25.94
CA THR A 402 -42.33 12.33 26.78
C THR A 402 -42.70 11.99 28.21
N THR A 403 -41.92 12.49 29.16
CA THR A 403 -42.24 12.49 30.60
C THR A 403 -42.66 13.91 31.01
N GLU A 404 -43.39 14.08 32.12
CA GLU A 404 -43.84 15.41 32.60
C GLU A 404 -42.70 16.43 32.77
N ASP A 405 -41.45 15.97 32.89
CA ASP A 405 -40.24 16.81 33.01
C ASP A 405 -39.52 17.10 31.67
N SER A 406 -39.99 16.60 30.53
CA SER A 406 -39.38 16.83 29.21
C SER A 406 -40.35 16.60 28.05
N ASP A 407 -40.71 17.68 27.35
CA ASP A 407 -41.62 17.69 26.19
C ASP A 407 -40.96 17.23 24.87
N GLU A 408 -39.67 16.88 24.88
CA GLU A 408 -38.94 16.45 23.68
C GLU A 408 -38.82 14.93 23.57
N THR A 409 -39.20 14.39 22.42
CA THR A 409 -38.95 12.98 22.07
C THR A 409 -37.44 12.76 21.91
N ARG A 410 -36.81 12.10 22.88
CA ARG A 410 -35.37 11.81 22.85
C ARG A 410 -35.08 10.51 22.11
N THR A 411 -34.20 10.59 21.12
CA THR A 411 -33.69 9.45 20.36
C THR A 411 -32.41 8.92 21.00
N ILE A 412 -32.43 7.70 21.55
CA ILE A 412 -31.27 7.08 22.22
C ILE A 412 -30.68 5.97 21.32
N PRO A 413 -29.37 6.04 20.97
CA PRO A 413 -28.65 4.95 20.30
C PRO A 413 -28.20 3.87 21.30
N LEU A 414 -28.32 2.59 20.93
CA LEU A 414 -27.94 1.45 21.79
C LEU A 414 -26.51 0.94 21.49
N PRO A 415 -25.65 0.72 22.52
CA PRO A 415 -24.24 0.39 22.31
C PRO A 415 -23.96 -1.08 21.94
N ALA A 416 -22.93 -1.31 21.11
CA ALA A 416 -22.31 -2.62 20.89
C ALA A 416 -20.95 -2.70 21.62
N THR A 417 -20.81 -3.69 22.50
CA THR A 417 -19.65 -3.89 23.38
C THR A 417 -18.41 -4.46 22.66
N LEU A 418 -17.24 -4.03 23.13
CA LEU A 418 -15.91 -4.17 22.53
C LEU A 418 -15.11 -5.38 23.03
N TYR A 419 -14.23 -5.90 22.16
CA TYR A 419 -12.94 -6.46 22.56
C TYR A 419 -11.92 -6.19 21.43
N GLY A 420 -10.81 -5.50 21.76
CA GLY A 420 -9.60 -5.46 20.91
C GLY A 420 -9.28 -4.14 20.19
N THR A 421 -10.08 -3.08 20.33
CA THR A 421 -9.77 -1.75 19.80
C THR A 421 -9.08 -0.92 20.89
N PRO A 422 -7.97 -0.22 20.61
CA PRO A 422 -7.35 0.70 21.57
C PRO A 422 -8.38 1.68 22.13
N ALA A 423 -8.23 2.04 23.40
CA ALA A 423 -9.19 2.92 24.08
C ALA A 423 -9.36 4.23 23.29
N GLY A 424 -10.58 4.46 22.82
CA GLY A 424 -10.99 5.67 22.15
C GLY A 424 -11.16 5.58 20.63
N THR A 425 -10.44 4.73 19.88
CA THR A 425 -10.53 4.72 18.41
C THR A 425 -11.92 4.35 17.89
N THR A 426 -12.50 5.14 16.97
CA THR A 426 -13.74 4.80 16.25
C THR A 426 -13.44 4.34 14.82
N GLY A 427 -14.34 3.57 14.22
CA GLY A 427 -14.21 3.13 12.82
C GLY A 427 -14.67 4.19 11.80
N TYR A 428 -14.20 4.09 10.55
CA TYR A 428 -14.76 4.84 9.41
C TYR A 428 -16.30 4.77 9.35
N PRO A 429 -16.91 3.58 9.55
CA PRO A 429 -18.36 3.45 9.64
C PRO A 429 -19.05 4.31 10.70
N ALA A 430 -18.39 4.59 11.83
CA ALA A 430 -18.95 5.41 12.91
C ALA A 430 -19.05 6.89 12.52
N ALA A 431 -18.19 7.34 11.61
CA ALA A 431 -18.27 8.66 10.96
C ALA A 431 -19.27 8.70 9.79
N GLY A 432 -20.07 7.64 9.58
CA GLY A 432 -20.99 7.52 8.45
C GLY A 432 -20.31 7.23 7.11
N LEU A 433 -19.00 6.96 7.12
CA LEU A 433 -18.22 6.65 5.92
C LEU A 433 -18.29 5.15 5.59
N LEU A 434 -17.74 4.78 4.43
CA LEU A 434 -17.60 3.38 4.05
C LEU A 434 -16.46 2.71 4.85
N GLY A 435 -16.77 1.60 5.51
CA GLY A 435 -15.77 0.73 6.12
C GLY A 435 -14.95 -0.04 5.09
N GLY A 436 -15.51 -0.21 3.88
CA GLY A 436 -14.73 -0.63 2.73
C GLY A 436 -15.53 -0.66 1.43
N ALA A 437 -14.82 -0.59 0.31
CA ALA A 437 -15.38 -0.65 -1.03
C ALA A 437 -14.56 -1.59 -1.90
N VAL A 438 -15.22 -2.56 -2.52
CA VAL A 438 -14.59 -3.51 -3.44
C VAL A 438 -15.36 -3.50 -4.75
N ARG A 439 -14.65 -3.21 -5.85
CA ARG A 439 -15.15 -3.36 -7.22
C ARG A 439 -14.33 -4.43 -7.94
N ALA A 440 -15.01 -5.36 -8.59
CA ALA A 440 -14.37 -6.36 -9.46
C ALA A 440 -15.22 -6.67 -10.70
N ARG A 441 -14.64 -7.29 -11.73
CA ARG A 441 -15.47 -7.95 -12.77
C ARG A 441 -16.04 -9.28 -12.31
N ARG A 442 -15.34 -9.97 -11.41
CA ARG A 442 -15.71 -11.29 -10.89
C ARG A 442 -14.96 -11.54 -9.59
N ILE A 443 -15.61 -12.16 -8.61
CA ILE A 443 -14.94 -12.67 -7.40
C ILE A 443 -15.14 -14.18 -7.34
N ASP A 444 -14.07 -14.96 -7.39
CA ASP A 444 -14.20 -16.43 -7.34
C ASP A 444 -14.52 -16.93 -5.91
N GLY A 445 -13.93 -16.29 -4.89
CA GLY A 445 -14.18 -16.59 -3.50
C GLY A 445 -14.06 -15.36 -2.59
N LEU A 446 -15.11 -15.10 -1.82
CA LEU A 446 -15.19 -14.10 -0.76
C LEU A 446 -15.36 -14.80 0.59
N SER A 447 -14.54 -14.43 1.57
CA SER A 447 -14.73 -14.81 2.96
C SER A 447 -14.57 -13.61 3.88
N ALA A 448 -15.55 -13.36 4.75
CA ALA A 448 -15.48 -12.34 5.78
C ALA A 448 -15.85 -12.96 7.13
N ARG A 449 -14.96 -12.85 8.12
CA ARG A 449 -15.22 -13.26 9.50
C ARG A 449 -15.49 -12.04 10.37
N ALA A 450 -16.09 -12.25 11.54
CA ALA A 450 -16.45 -11.16 12.43
C ALA A 450 -15.21 -10.40 12.94
N ALA A 451 -15.29 -9.07 12.90
CA ALA A 451 -14.31 -8.15 13.48
C ALA A 451 -14.29 -8.25 15.01
N ASN A 452 -15.46 -8.46 15.62
CA ASN A 452 -15.67 -8.58 17.05
C ASN A 452 -16.50 -9.82 17.42
N LEU A 453 -16.61 -10.08 18.72
CA LEU A 453 -17.55 -11.04 19.27
C LEU A 453 -18.78 -10.28 19.78
N SER A 454 -19.97 -10.84 19.55
CA SER A 454 -21.19 -10.40 20.20
C SER A 454 -21.42 -11.27 21.43
N VAL A 455 -21.58 -10.65 22.60
CA VAL A 455 -21.90 -11.36 23.83
C VAL A 455 -23.41 -11.38 23.97
N ILE A 456 -24.00 -12.58 23.96
CA ILE A 456 -25.43 -12.75 24.18
C ILE A 456 -25.65 -13.04 25.66
N TYR A 457 -26.41 -12.14 26.31
CA TYR A 457 -26.97 -12.36 27.63
C TYR A 457 -28.37 -12.96 27.49
N ALA A 458 -28.77 -13.81 28.44
CA ALA A 458 -30.14 -14.31 28.50
C ALA A 458 -31.11 -13.12 28.66
N GLN A 459 -32.16 -13.07 27.84
CA GLN A 459 -33.09 -11.92 27.76
C GLN A 459 -34.03 -11.74 28.99
N SER A 460 -33.75 -12.36 30.14
CA SER A 460 -34.42 -12.00 31.40
C SER A 460 -33.57 -12.30 32.64
N PRO A 461 -33.05 -11.27 33.34
CA PRO A 461 -32.44 -11.43 34.67
C PRO A 461 -33.48 -11.68 35.77
N ALA A 462 -34.73 -11.22 35.57
CA ALA A 462 -35.79 -11.25 36.57
C ALA A 462 -36.35 -12.66 36.86
N PHE A 463 -36.05 -13.66 36.02
CA PHE A 463 -36.34 -15.07 36.30
C PHE A 463 -35.13 -15.86 36.85
N VAL A 464 -33.94 -15.24 36.90
CA VAL A 464 -32.68 -15.91 37.25
C VAL A 464 -32.07 -15.39 38.56
N SER A 465 -32.58 -14.28 39.13
CA SER A 465 -32.14 -13.79 40.43
C SER A 465 -33.25 -13.89 41.50
N LEU A 466 -33.67 -15.11 41.81
CA LEU A 466 -34.19 -15.43 43.14
C LEU A 466 -33.23 -16.47 43.77
N ASN A 467 -32.14 -15.95 44.33
CA ASN A 467 -31.28 -16.55 45.37
C ASN A 467 -30.60 -17.91 45.13
N LEU A 468 -29.69 -18.06 44.14
CA LEU A 468 -28.67 -19.13 44.22
C LEU A 468 -27.32 -18.75 43.53
N PRO A 469 -26.18 -19.27 44.02
CA PRO A 469 -24.88 -19.10 43.39
C PRO A 469 -24.79 -19.99 42.14
N ASN A 470 -25.06 -19.40 40.97
CA ASN A 470 -24.71 -19.88 39.62
C ASN A 470 -25.17 -18.81 38.61
N SER A 471 -24.37 -17.76 38.41
CA SER A 471 -24.67 -16.70 37.43
C SER A 471 -24.71 -17.25 36.00
N PRO A 472 -25.65 -16.82 35.14
CA PRO A 472 -25.73 -17.29 33.77
C PRO A 472 -24.45 -16.94 33.01
N THR A 473 -23.81 -17.95 32.42
CA THR A 473 -22.57 -17.78 31.65
C THR A 473 -22.91 -17.08 30.33
N PRO A 474 -22.32 -15.91 30.02
CA PRO A 474 -22.50 -15.28 28.72
C PRO A 474 -21.99 -16.19 27.61
N THR A 475 -22.77 -16.36 26.53
CA THR A 475 -22.30 -17.07 25.33
C THR A 475 -21.90 -16.07 24.26
N SER A 476 -20.68 -16.21 23.73
CA SER A 476 -20.19 -15.39 22.62
C SER A 476 -20.60 -15.97 21.28
N THR A 477 -21.17 -15.14 20.41
CA THR A 477 -21.37 -15.44 18.99
C THR A 477 -20.53 -14.52 18.12
N PRO A 478 -20.29 -14.87 16.83
CA PRO A 478 -19.68 -13.93 15.89
C PRO A 478 -20.43 -12.58 15.89
N GLY A 479 -19.69 -11.47 15.97
CA GLY A 479 -20.22 -10.11 15.91
C GLY A 479 -20.37 -9.62 14.46
N MET A 480 -19.88 -8.43 14.16
CA MET A 480 -20.00 -7.76 12.86
C MET A 480 -18.93 -8.24 11.89
N ALA A 481 -19.31 -8.76 10.73
CA ALA A 481 -18.38 -9.18 9.69
C ALA A 481 -18.19 -8.12 8.60
N LEU A 482 -19.25 -7.42 8.23
CA LEU A 482 -19.22 -6.32 7.26
C LEU A 482 -19.99 -5.14 7.84
N THR A 483 -19.35 -3.96 7.86
CA THR A 483 -19.89 -2.75 8.48
C THR A 483 -19.70 -1.58 7.51
N ASN A 484 -20.80 -0.95 7.06
CA ASN A 484 -20.80 0.06 5.99
C ASN A 484 -19.91 -0.35 4.79
N ALA A 485 -19.95 -1.61 4.39
CA ALA A 485 -19.08 -2.15 3.36
C ALA A 485 -19.83 -2.44 2.06
N SER A 486 -19.23 -2.10 0.91
CA SER A 486 -19.74 -2.46 -0.41
C SER A 486 -18.80 -3.44 -1.10
N ILE A 487 -19.33 -4.58 -1.56
CA ILE A 487 -18.61 -5.56 -2.38
C ILE A 487 -19.43 -5.79 -3.65
N THR A 488 -18.92 -5.33 -4.77
CA THR A 488 -19.65 -5.29 -6.04
C THR A 488 -18.90 -6.00 -7.15
N THR A 489 -19.64 -6.70 -8.01
CA THR A 489 -19.08 -7.28 -9.23
C THR A 489 -19.97 -7.06 -10.45
N ASP A 490 -19.38 -6.68 -11.59
CA ASP A 490 -20.11 -6.61 -12.87
C ASP A 490 -20.63 -7.98 -13.33
N GLY A 491 -19.88 -9.03 -12.99
CA GLY A 491 -20.16 -10.43 -13.28
C GLY A 491 -20.72 -11.16 -12.08
N SER A 492 -20.23 -12.38 -11.85
CA SER A 492 -20.73 -13.27 -10.79
C SER A 492 -19.77 -13.35 -9.61
N ILE A 493 -20.31 -13.77 -8.47
CA ILE A 493 -19.54 -14.23 -7.31
C ILE A 493 -19.63 -15.76 -7.26
N GLY A 494 -18.49 -16.43 -7.18
CA GLY A 494 -18.44 -17.88 -7.04
C GLY A 494 -18.99 -18.31 -5.68
N HIS A 495 -18.20 -18.06 -4.63
CA HIS A 495 -18.55 -18.44 -3.26
C HIS A 495 -18.43 -17.22 -2.36
N ALA A 496 -19.42 -16.99 -1.51
CA ALA A 496 -19.41 -15.95 -0.49
C ALA A 496 -19.76 -16.57 0.87
N ASN A 497 -18.79 -16.56 1.78
CA ASN A 497 -18.96 -17.07 3.14
C ASN A 497 -18.76 -15.94 4.16
N VAL A 498 -19.82 -15.61 4.89
CA VAL A 498 -19.79 -14.56 5.91
C VAL A 498 -20.10 -15.14 7.30
N GLU A 499 -19.16 -14.99 8.22
CA GLU A 499 -19.32 -15.40 9.62
C GLU A 499 -19.45 -14.15 10.48
N GLY A 500 -20.69 -13.73 10.73
CA GLY A 500 -21.07 -12.53 11.46
C GLY A 500 -22.21 -11.77 10.78
N ASN A 501 -22.57 -10.65 11.39
CA ASN A 501 -23.62 -9.76 10.92
C ASN A 501 -23.12 -8.86 9.77
N LEU A 502 -24.02 -8.54 8.84
CA LEU A 502 -23.87 -7.44 7.90
C LEU A 502 -24.62 -6.22 8.46
N LEU A 503 -23.95 -5.07 8.52
CA LEU A 503 -24.54 -3.80 8.96
C LEU A 503 -24.33 -2.73 7.91
N ASN A 504 -25.44 -2.13 7.47
CA ASN A 504 -25.45 -1.13 6.40
C ASN A 504 -24.56 -1.54 5.21
N SER A 505 -24.52 -2.82 4.88
CA SER A 505 -23.54 -3.38 3.95
C SER A 505 -24.23 -3.98 2.73
N ALA A 506 -23.52 -4.02 1.61
CA ALA A 506 -24.03 -4.53 0.36
C ALA A 506 -23.05 -5.50 -0.30
N VAL A 507 -23.55 -6.68 -0.68
CA VAL A 507 -22.82 -7.63 -1.53
C VAL A 507 -23.63 -7.84 -2.81
N ALA A 508 -23.14 -7.33 -3.94
CA ALA A 508 -23.92 -7.27 -5.18
C ALA A 508 -23.16 -7.88 -6.36
N SER A 509 -23.74 -8.89 -7.03
CA SER A 509 -23.27 -9.39 -8.33
C SER A 509 -24.12 -8.84 -9.48
N GLY A 510 -23.59 -8.80 -10.70
CA GLY A 510 -24.27 -8.20 -11.86
C GLY A 510 -24.50 -6.69 -11.73
N TYR A 511 -23.73 -6.04 -10.86
CA TYR A 511 -23.90 -4.66 -10.41
C TYR A 511 -22.67 -3.83 -10.79
N ASP A 512 -22.88 -2.86 -11.68
CA ASP A 512 -21.86 -1.95 -12.15
C ASP A 512 -21.71 -0.77 -11.18
N TYR A 513 -20.67 -0.83 -10.36
CA TYR A 513 -20.38 0.18 -9.34
C TYR A 513 -20.08 1.55 -9.94
N GLN A 514 -19.54 1.63 -11.16
CA GLN A 514 -19.28 2.92 -11.80
C GLN A 514 -20.55 3.57 -12.30
N ALA A 515 -21.43 2.77 -12.92
CA ALA A 515 -22.74 3.24 -13.30
C ALA A 515 -23.48 3.79 -12.08
N HIS A 516 -23.42 3.10 -10.95
CA HIS A 516 -23.99 3.56 -9.68
C HIS A 516 -23.43 4.93 -9.25
N LEU A 517 -22.10 5.10 -9.22
CA LEU A 517 -21.48 6.39 -8.84
C LEU A 517 -21.86 7.53 -9.80
N GLN A 518 -22.18 7.22 -11.05
CA GLN A 518 -22.65 8.18 -12.06
C GLN A 518 -24.17 8.43 -12.01
N GLY A 519 -24.89 7.84 -11.06
CA GLY A 519 -26.36 7.92 -10.98
C GLY A 519 -27.08 7.16 -12.10
N LEU A 520 -26.39 6.26 -12.80
CA LEU A 520 -26.94 5.43 -13.86
C LEU A 520 -27.41 4.08 -13.29
N GLN A 521 -28.27 3.41 -14.07
CA GLN A 521 -28.77 2.08 -13.73
C GLN A 521 -27.62 1.07 -13.55
N ALA A 522 -27.47 0.55 -12.33
CA ALA A 522 -26.30 -0.26 -11.96
C ALA A 522 -26.50 -1.77 -12.25
N ALA A 523 -27.72 -2.28 -12.16
CA ALA A 523 -28.02 -3.65 -12.58
C ALA A 523 -27.96 -3.75 -14.11
N ARG A 524 -26.89 -4.34 -14.66
CA ARG A 524 -26.63 -4.38 -16.11
C ARG A 524 -26.64 -5.78 -16.73
N ARG A 525 -26.26 -6.82 -15.99
CA ARG A 525 -25.96 -8.14 -16.56
C ARG A 525 -26.59 -9.26 -15.77
N ALA A 526 -26.88 -10.37 -16.43
CA ALA A 526 -27.21 -11.61 -15.76
C ALA A 526 -26.00 -12.08 -14.93
N SER A 527 -26.26 -12.54 -13.71
CA SER A 527 -25.20 -12.91 -12.76
C SER A 527 -25.70 -13.93 -11.75
N ARG A 528 -24.75 -14.49 -10.99
CA ARG A 528 -25.09 -15.33 -9.85
C ARG A 528 -24.15 -15.14 -8.68
N ILE A 529 -24.67 -15.46 -7.50
CA ILE A 529 -23.87 -15.87 -6.34
C ILE A 529 -24.05 -17.38 -6.22
N ALA A 530 -23.06 -18.16 -6.69
CA ALA A 530 -23.23 -19.59 -6.87
C ALA A 530 -23.34 -20.35 -5.55
N SER A 531 -22.64 -19.90 -4.50
CA SER A 531 -22.82 -20.38 -3.14
C SER A 531 -22.74 -19.23 -2.15
N TYR A 532 -23.82 -18.98 -1.43
CA TYR A 532 -23.86 -18.01 -0.34
C TYR A 532 -24.06 -18.70 1.01
N ARG A 533 -23.20 -18.43 1.97
CA ARG A 533 -23.33 -18.90 3.36
C ARG A 533 -23.16 -17.71 4.29
N GLN A 534 -24.11 -17.53 5.20
CA GLN A 534 -23.97 -16.54 6.27
C GLN A 534 -24.37 -17.15 7.61
N ARG A 535 -23.60 -16.81 8.66
CA ARG A 535 -23.99 -17.03 10.07
C ARG A 535 -24.02 -15.68 10.78
N GLY A 536 -25.21 -15.12 10.94
CA GLY A 536 -25.42 -13.77 11.47
C GLY A 536 -26.56 -13.08 10.73
N ASP A 537 -26.91 -11.90 11.22
CA ASP A 537 -28.05 -11.13 10.75
C ASP A 537 -27.68 -10.16 9.62
N LEU A 538 -28.67 -9.80 8.82
CA LEU A 538 -28.59 -8.70 7.85
C LEU A 538 -29.32 -7.50 8.44
N ILE A 539 -28.63 -6.42 8.74
CA ILE A 539 -29.19 -5.21 9.33
C ILE A 539 -28.98 -4.07 8.32
N ASN A 540 -30.07 -3.54 7.76
CA ASN A 540 -30.04 -2.59 6.63
C ASN A 540 -29.06 -3.00 5.53
N SER A 541 -29.02 -4.30 5.24
CA SER A 541 -27.97 -4.88 4.42
C SER A 541 -28.53 -5.79 3.36
N THR A 542 -28.02 -5.68 2.15
CA THR A 542 -28.54 -6.41 0.99
C THR A 542 -27.49 -7.33 0.40
N VAL A 543 -27.94 -8.50 -0.03
CA VAL A 543 -27.15 -9.44 -0.82
C VAL A 543 -27.91 -9.68 -2.12
N THR A 544 -27.35 -9.21 -3.22
CA THR A 544 -28.07 -9.11 -4.48
C THR A 544 -27.35 -9.78 -5.65
N ALA A 545 -28.13 -10.30 -6.59
CA ALA A 545 -27.62 -10.75 -7.88
C ALA A 545 -28.47 -10.14 -8.99
N SER A 546 -27.85 -9.31 -9.83
CA SER A 546 -28.47 -8.60 -10.95
C SER A 546 -29.68 -7.76 -10.54
N VAL A 547 -29.61 -7.15 -9.35
CA VAL A 547 -30.67 -6.31 -8.79
C VAL A 547 -30.09 -4.96 -8.42
N ASP A 548 -30.82 -3.91 -8.75
CA ASP A 548 -30.61 -2.56 -8.24
C ASP A 548 -31.83 -2.16 -7.42
N ALA A 549 -31.66 -2.14 -6.10
CA ALA A 549 -32.71 -1.80 -5.14
C ALA A 549 -32.70 -0.31 -4.76
N GLY A 550 -31.77 0.49 -5.32
CA GLY A 550 -31.64 1.92 -5.02
C GLY A 550 -32.54 2.81 -5.86
N VAL A 551 -33.26 2.24 -6.83
CA VAL A 551 -34.14 2.95 -7.76
C VAL A 551 -35.59 2.57 -7.54
N THR A 552 -36.50 3.48 -7.87
CA THR A 552 -37.95 3.28 -7.74
C THR A 552 -38.62 3.32 -9.11
N PRO A 553 -39.26 2.23 -9.58
CA PRO A 553 -39.29 0.89 -8.97
C PRO A 553 -37.93 0.17 -9.05
N PRO A 554 -37.66 -0.82 -8.16
CA PRO A 554 -36.41 -1.56 -8.17
C PRO A 554 -36.25 -2.36 -9.45
N VAL A 555 -35.03 -2.43 -9.97
CA VAL A 555 -34.72 -3.15 -11.22
C VAL A 555 -34.21 -4.54 -10.89
N VAL A 556 -34.96 -5.56 -11.32
CA VAL A 556 -34.64 -6.98 -11.09
C VAL A 556 -34.44 -7.69 -12.43
N ARG A 557 -33.18 -8.00 -12.77
CA ARG A 557 -32.80 -8.74 -13.99
C ARG A 557 -32.61 -10.24 -13.70
N ASP A 558 -32.11 -10.98 -14.67
CA ASP A 558 -31.84 -12.42 -14.57
C ASP A 558 -30.65 -12.71 -13.65
N GLY A 559 -30.89 -12.67 -12.34
CA GLY A 559 -29.92 -13.00 -11.29
C GLY A 559 -30.32 -14.22 -10.49
N SER A 560 -29.34 -14.98 -10.01
CA SER A 560 -29.59 -16.14 -9.14
C SER A 560 -28.70 -16.19 -7.90
N ILE A 561 -29.26 -16.61 -6.76
CA ILE A 561 -28.52 -16.86 -5.52
C ILE A 561 -28.90 -18.23 -4.98
N THR A 562 -27.90 -19.08 -4.72
CA THR A 562 -28.08 -20.35 -4.02
C THR A 562 -27.33 -20.32 -2.71
N GLY A 563 -27.99 -20.59 -1.58
CA GLY A 563 -27.31 -20.48 -0.30
C GLY A 563 -28.12 -20.78 0.95
N HIS A 564 -27.48 -20.56 2.09
CA HIS A 564 -28.06 -20.72 3.42
C HIS A 564 -27.61 -19.59 4.33
N VAL A 565 -28.57 -18.88 4.92
CA VAL A 565 -28.33 -17.87 5.95
C VAL A 565 -28.90 -18.37 7.27
N THR A 566 -28.04 -18.43 8.29
CA THR A 566 -28.40 -18.68 9.67
C THR A 566 -28.45 -17.34 10.39
N GLY A 567 -29.58 -16.65 10.28
CA GLY A 567 -29.84 -15.32 10.84
C GLY A 567 -31.12 -14.73 10.28
N LYS A 568 -31.43 -13.50 10.65
CA LYS A 568 -32.63 -12.76 10.24
C LYS A 568 -32.24 -11.51 9.44
N ALA A 569 -33.21 -10.97 8.71
CA ALA A 569 -33.09 -9.69 8.04
C ALA A 569 -33.90 -8.64 8.81
N TYR A 570 -33.25 -7.54 9.19
CA TYR A 570 -33.81 -6.40 9.89
C TYR A 570 -33.67 -5.15 9.04
N ASN A 571 -34.78 -4.47 8.80
CA ASN A 571 -34.82 -3.14 8.22
C ASN A 571 -35.17 -2.16 9.33
N THR A 572 -34.26 -1.24 9.65
CA THR A 572 -34.46 -0.19 10.66
C THR A 572 -34.72 1.18 10.01
N GLY A 573 -34.97 1.23 8.70
CA GLY A 573 -35.08 2.47 7.93
C GLY A 573 -33.74 3.07 7.52
N GLY A 574 -32.62 2.43 7.88
CA GLY A 574 -31.28 2.83 7.46
C GLY A 574 -30.96 2.45 6.01
N ARG A 575 -29.90 3.05 5.48
CA ARG A 575 -29.36 2.75 4.14
C ARG A 575 -28.13 1.86 4.22
N ASN A 576 -27.94 1.02 3.20
CA ASN A 576 -26.71 0.26 3.03
C ASN A 576 -25.59 1.12 2.40
N ALA A 577 -24.41 0.51 2.24
CA ALA A 577 -23.21 1.11 1.64
C ALA A 577 -23.36 1.55 0.16
N LEU A 578 -24.44 1.14 -0.52
CA LEU A 578 -24.80 1.59 -1.86
C LEU A 578 -25.96 2.60 -1.84
N GLY A 579 -26.31 3.12 -0.66
CA GLY A 579 -27.41 4.07 -0.48
C GLY A 579 -28.81 3.47 -0.62
N GLN A 580 -28.94 2.14 -0.68
CA GLN A 580 -30.22 1.45 -0.87
C GLN A 580 -30.89 1.17 0.47
N TYR A 581 -32.22 1.20 0.48
CA TYR A 581 -33.04 0.83 1.64
C TYR A 581 -33.29 -0.68 1.69
N GLY A 582 -33.61 -1.16 2.90
CA GLY A 582 -34.07 -2.53 3.13
C GLY A 582 -32.97 -3.50 3.56
N SER A 583 -33.37 -4.76 3.74
CA SER A 583 -32.48 -5.82 4.20
C SER A 583 -32.82 -7.17 3.58
N GLY A 584 -31.85 -8.05 3.40
CA GLY A 584 -32.06 -9.43 2.99
C GLY A 584 -31.46 -9.82 1.64
N VAL A 585 -31.85 -11.01 1.17
CA VAL A 585 -31.28 -11.63 -0.03
C VAL A 585 -32.24 -11.51 -1.21
N ILE A 586 -31.79 -10.85 -2.29
CA ILE A 586 -32.64 -10.40 -3.39
C ILE A 586 -32.07 -10.84 -4.74
N ALA A 587 -32.81 -11.68 -5.46
CA ALA A 587 -32.51 -12.13 -6.82
C ALA A 587 -33.78 -12.64 -7.48
N ARG A 588 -33.80 -12.73 -8.81
CA ARG A 588 -34.92 -13.32 -9.57
C ARG A 588 -35.11 -14.80 -9.23
N HIS A 589 -34.01 -15.54 -9.10
CA HIS A 589 -34.03 -16.95 -8.71
C HIS A 589 -33.29 -17.15 -7.40
N LYS A 590 -33.98 -17.71 -6.41
CA LYS A 590 -33.41 -18.00 -5.09
C LYS A 590 -33.58 -19.48 -4.77
N SER A 591 -32.52 -20.09 -4.26
CA SER A 591 -32.53 -21.50 -3.81
C SER A 591 -31.86 -21.64 -2.44
N GLY A 592 -32.46 -22.45 -1.57
CA GLY A 592 -32.01 -22.68 -0.19
C GLY A 592 -32.67 -21.77 0.85
N ARG A 593 -32.12 -21.73 2.08
CA ARG A 593 -32.68 -20.98 3.22
C ARG A 593 -32.16 -19.55 3.20
N LEU A 594 -32.89 -18.65 2.55
CA LEU A 594 -32.49 -17.25 2.38
C LEU A 594 -33.56 -16.32 2.96
N PRO A 595 -33.24 -15.46 3.95
CA PRO A 595 -34.20 -14.54 4.54
C PRO A 595 -34.63 -13.49 3.52
N ILE A 596 -35.91 -13.16 3.60
CA ILE A 596 -36.54 -12.02 2.94
C ILE A 596 -36.82 -11.02 4.07
N ALA A 597 -36.58 -9.72 3.87
CA ALA A 597 -36.97 -8.74 4.88
C ALA A 597 -38.46 -8.87 5.21
N PRO A 598 -38.87 -8.73 6.48
CA PRO A 598 -40.23 -8.34 6.79
C PRO A 598 -40.47 -6.94 6.17
N ASN A 599 -41.63 -6.77 5.53
CA ASN A 599 -42.06 -5.51 4.92
C ASN A 599 -41.99 -4.33 5.89
#